data_AF-A0A938A5F9-F1
#
_entry.id   AF-A0A938A5F9-F1
#
_cell.length_a   1.000
_cell.length_b   1.000
_cell.length_c   1.000
_cell.angle_alpha   90.00
_cell.angle_beta   90.00
_cell.angle_gamma   90.00
#
_symmetry.space_group_name_H-M   'P 1'
#
loop_
_entity.id
_entity.type
_entity.pdbx_description
1 polymer ?
#
loop_
_entity_poly.entity_id
_entity_poly.type
_entity_poly.pdbx_seq_one_letter_code
_entity_poly.pdbx_strand_id
1 'polypeptide(L)'
;MSRKPSAAQARQTVPRVLMADSAEQLTPTDILELERMFDLEGVPVADGAQEIVQAGGLGLFLRSLVGLDRKAAKQAFSALTDGRTPTSAQKEFLDLLINHLTEQGTVDPARFYESPYTDLSDQGIDGIFPKSEVQQIISAVNDIRLKAVA
;
A
#
# COMPACT_ATOMS: atom_id res chain seq x y z
N MET A 1 -29.75 -14.26 14.39
CA MET A 1 -28.54 -13.56 14.86
C MET A 1 -27.38 -13.97 13.96
N SER A 2 -27.23 -13.29 12.82
CA SER A 2 -26.15 -13.57 11.87
C SER A 2 -24.85 -12.97 12.41
N ARG A 3 -23.83 -13.80 12.59
CA ARG A 3 -22.50 -13.38 13.00
C ARG A 3 -21.87 -12.66 11.80
N LYS A 4 -21.50 -11.38 11.98
CA LYS A 4 -20.72 -10.63 10.98
C LYS A 4 -19.43 -11.41 10.67
N PRO A 5 -19.06 -11.60 9.39
CA PRO A 5 -17.77 -12.19 9.06
C PRO A 5 -16.65 -11.25 9.51
N SER A 6 -15.62 -11.83 10.12
CA SER A 6 -14.45 -11.10 10.61
C SER A 6 -13.50 -10.80 9.44
N ALA A 7 -12.79 -9.67 9.48
CA ALA A 7 -11.75 -9.30 8.51
C ALA A 7 -10.69 -10.40 8.27
N ALA A 8 -10.55 -11.33 9.22
CA ALA A 8 -9.71 -12.52 9.07
C ALA A 8 -10.22 -13.53 8.03
N GLN A 9 -11.53 -13.62 7.79
CA GLN A 9 -12.14 -14.55 6.82
C GLN A 9 -12.04 -14.02 5.39
N ALA A 10 -12.13 -12.70 5.18
CA ALA A 10 -11.96 -12.08 3.85
C ALA A 10 -10.55 -12.27 3.27
N ARG A 11 -9.53 -12.50 4.12
CA ARG A 11 -8.15 -12.76 3.70
C ARG A 11 -7.96 -14.10 2.97
N GLN A 12 -8.93 -15.02 3.05
CA GLN A 12 -8.75 -16.40 2.61
C GLN A 12 -9.50 -16.76 1.32
N THR A 13 -10.42 -15.92 0.87
CA THR A 13 -11.29 -16.18 -0.30
C THR A 13 -10.88 -15.47 -1.58
N VAL A 14 -10.09 -14.39 -1.53
CA VAL A 14 -9.72 -13.66 -2.75
C VAL A 14 -8.70 -14.47 -3.56
N PRO A 15 -8.97 -14.85 -4.83
CA PRO A 15 -8.04 -15.63 -5.64
C PRO A 15 -6.74 -14.85 -5.85
N ARG A 16 -5.67 -15.34 -5.23
CA ARG A 16 -4.31 -14.78 -5.16
C ARG A 16 -3.61 -14.62 -6.53
N VAL A 17 -4.26 -15.02 -7.63
CA VAL A 17 -3.62 -15.31 -8.92
C VAL A 17 -3.69 -14.14 -9.90
N LEU A 18 -4.55 -13.14 -9.69
CA LEU A 18 -4.74 -12.04 -10.65
C LEU A 18 -4.12 -10.69 -10.25
N MET A 19 -3.69 -10.51 -8.99
CA MET A 19 -3.14 -9.22 -8.51
C MET A 19 -1.63 -9.24 -8.21
N ALA A 20 -0.95 -10.37 -8.43
CA ALA A 20 0.36 -10.62 -7.84
C ALA A 20 1.57 -10.23 -8.71
N ASP A 21 1.41 -9.90 -9.99
CA ASP A 21 2.59 -9.79 -10.88
C ASP A 21 3.01 -8.35 -11.25
N SER A 22 2.09 -7.38 -11.35
CA SER A 22 2.44 -6.09 -11.96
C SER A 22 1.93 -4.90 -11.17
N ALA A 23 2.74 -3.86 -11.07
CA ALA A 23 2.32 -2.51 -10.70
C ALA A 23 1.43 -1.85 -11.80
N GLU A 24 0.61 -2.66 -12.47
CA GLU A 24 -0.33 -2.28 -13.52
C GLU A 24 -1.65 -1.85 -12.88
N GLN A 25 -2.27 -0.83 -13.49
CA GLN A 25 -3.56 -0.29 -13.08
C GLN A 25 -4.60 -1.41 -13.07
N LEU A 26 -5.43 -1.47 -12.02
CA LEU A 26 -6.67 -2.22 -12.10
C LEU A 26 -7.57 -1.42 -13.03
N THR A 27 -8.16 -2.02 -14.07
CA THR A 27 -9.09 -1.26 -14.90
C THR A 27 -10.45 -1.19 -14.19
N PRO A 28 -11.30 -0.20 -14.52
CA PRO A 28 -12.67 -0.14 -13.99
C PRO A 28 -13.48 -1.43 -14.26
N THR A 29 -13.14 -2.16 -15.33
CA THR A 29 -13.74 -3.45 -15.67
C THR A 29 -13.26 -4.55 -14.73
N ASP A 30 -11.97 -4.58 -14.35
CA ASP A 30 -11.45 -5.53 -13.37
C ASP A 30 -12.08 -5.33 -12.00
N ILE A 31 -12.29 -4.07 -11.59
CA ILE A 31 -12.99 -3.70 -10.36
C ILE A 31 -14.43 -4.25 -10.35
N LEU A 32 -15.16 -4.08 -11.46
CA LEU A 32 -16.55 -4.52 -11.57
C LEU A 32 -16.71 -6.05 -11.60
N GLU A 33 -15.75 -6.75 -12.22
CA GLU A 33 -15.70 -8.22 -12.20
C GLU A 33 -15.32 -8.75 -10.81
N LEU A 34 -14.43 -8.07 -10.08
CA LEU A 34 -14.14 -8.41 -8.69
C LEU A 34 -15.37 -8.23 -7.79
N GLU A 35 -16.11 -7.13 -7.92
CA GLU A 35 -17.37 -6.91 -7.19
C GLU A 35 -18.37 -8.06 -7.43
N ARG A 36 -18.52 -8.49 -8.69
CA ARG A 36 -19.35 -9.66 -9.04
C ARG A 36 -18.86 -10.95 -8.41
N MET A 37 -17.54 -11.17 -8.34
CA MET A 37 -16.97 -12.37 -7.72
C MET A 37 -17.21 -12.41 -6.21
N PHE A 38 -17.11 -11.28 -5.51
CA PHE A 38 -17.41 -11.20 -4.07
C PHE A 38 -18.89 -11.51 -3.77
N ASP A 39 -19.81 -11.00 -4.59
CA ASP A 39 -21.24 -11.31 -4.47
C ASP A 39 -21.54 -12.80 -4.73
N LEU A 40 -20.83 -13.44 -5.67
CA LEU A 40 -20.98 -14.86 -6.00
C LEU A 40 -20.43 -15.80 -4.91
N GLU A 41 -19.37 -15.41 -4.21
CA GLU A 41 -18.81 -16.19 -3.09
C GLU A 41 -19.57 -15.99 -1.77
N GLY A 42 -20.63 -15.16 -1.76
CA GLY A 42 -21.45 -14.93 -0.58
C GLY A 42 -20.75 -14.07 0.49
N VAL A 43 -19.76 -13.26 0.09
CA VAL A 43 -19.20 -12.17 0.89
C VAL A 43 -19.86 -10.88 0.39
N PRO A 44 -20.99 -10.45 0.99
CA PRO A 44 -21.67 -9.28 0.50
C PRO A 44 -20.76 -8.06 0.63
N VAL A 45 -20.53 -7.34 -0.48
CA VAL A 45 -19.81 -6.07 -0.48
C VAL A 45 -20.45 -5.09 0.52
N ALA A 46 -21.74 -5.24 0.82
CA ALA A 46 -22.46 -4.48 1.85
C ALA A 46 -21.89 -4.62 3.28
N ASP A 47 -21.26 -5.73 3.64
CA ASP A 47 -20.59 -5.90 4.94
C ASP A 47 -19.19 -5.26 4.97
N GLY A 48 -18.60 -4.96 3.81
CA GLY A 48 -17.33 -4.26 3.64
C GLY A 48 -17.47 -2.84 3.06
N ALA A 49 -18.69 -2.36 2.82
CA ALA A 49 -18.94 -1.10 2.13
C ALA A 49 -18.44 0.10 2.94
N GLN A 50 -18.54 0.04 4.28
CA GLN A 50 -17.98 1.08 5.14
C GLN A 50 -16.45 1.07 5.09
N GLU A 51 -15.83 -0.10 5.08
CA GLU A 51 -14.39 -0.31 5.00
C GLU A 51 -13.84 0.14 3.64
N ILE A 52 -14.57 -0.11 2.55
CA ILE A 52 -14.25 0.37 1.20
C ILE A 52 -14.30 1.90 1.13
N VAL A 53 -15.35 2.51 1.68
CA VAL A 53 -15.47 3.97 1.74
C VAL A 53 -14.35 4.57 2.60
N GLN A 54 -14.02 3.96 3.74
CA GLN A 54 -12.91 4.42 4.60
C GLN A 54 -11.55 4.24 3.96
N ALA A 55 -11.33 3.17 3.20
CA ALA A 55 -10.10 2.96 2.44
C ALA A 55 -9.96 3.96 1.28
N GLY A 56 -11.05 4.63 0.87
CA GLY A 56 -11.07 5.58 -0.24
C GLY A 56 -11.34 4.93 -1.60
N GLY A 57 -11.95 3.75 -1.63
CA GLY A 57 -12.32 3.00 -2.85
C GLY A 57 -11.94 1.52 -2.79
N LEU A 58 -12.52 0.72 -3.70
CA LEU A 58 -12.32 -0.74 -3.71
C LEU A 58 -10.86 -1.12 -3.96
N GLY A 59 -10.18 -0.43 -4.88
CA GLY A 59 -8.79 -0.71 -5.19
C GLY A 59 -7.86 -0.50 -3.99
N LEU A 60 -8.05 0.59 -3.21
CA LEU A 60 -7.30 0.82 -1.96
C LEU A 60 -7.65 -0.20 -0.88
N PHE A 61 -8.91 -0.60 -0.79
CA PHE A 61 -9.33 -1.66 0.12
C PHE A 61 -8.63 -2.99 -0.21
N LEU A 62 -8.65 -3.42 -1.48
CA LEU A 62 -7.96 -4.64 -1.91
C LEU A 62 -6.45 -4.54 -1.69
N ARG A 63 -5.84 -3.38 -1.97
CA ARG A 63 -4.42 -3.10 -1.68
C ARG A 63 -4.10 -3.25 -0.20
N SER A 64 -5.01 -2.84 0.69
CA SER A 64 -4.83 -2.98 2.14
C SER A 64 -4.91 -4.44 2.63
N LEU A 65 -5.59 -5.31 1.88
CA LEU A 65 -5.71 -6.73 2.20
C LEU A 65 -4.51 -7.55 1.73
N VAL A 66 -4.00 -7.22 0.53
CA VAL A 66 -2.96 -8.00 -0.16
C VAL A 66 -1.56 -7.44 0.09
N GLY A 67 -1.44 -6.12 0.26
CA GLY A 67 -0.15 -5.44 0.29
C GLY A 67 0.43 -5.20 -1.11
N LEU A 68 1.63 -4.61 -1.15
CA LEU A 68 2.42 -4.45 -2.38
C LEU A 68 3.48 -5.56 -2.47
N ASP A 69 3.73 -6.09 -3.65
CA ASP A 69 4.88 -6.98 -3.85
C ASP A 69 6.19 -6.29 -3.42
N ARG A 70 7.04 -7.02 -2.70
CA ARG A 70 8.28 -6.46 -2.13
C ARG A 70 9.27 -6.03 -3.21
N LYS A 71 9.32 -6.74 -4.34
CA LYS A 71 10.21 -6.36 -5.46
C LYS A 71 9.67 -5.09 -6.11
N ALA A 72 8.36 -5.00 -6.34
CA ALA A 72 7.73 -3.78 -6.85
C ALA A 72 7.94 -2.58 -5.93
N ALA A 73 7.80 -2.76 -4.61
CA ALA A 73 8.09 -1.73 -3.62
C ALA A 73 9.55 -1.27 -3.69
N LYS A 74 10.52 -2.18 -3.73
CA LYS A 74 11.94 -1.86 -3.90
C LYS A 74 12.24 -1.12 -5.20
N GLN A 75 11.62 -1.54 -6.30
CA GLN A 75 11.78 -0.90 -7.60
C GLN A 75 11.28 0.54 -7.61
N ALA A 76 10.20 0.85 -6.88
CA ALA A 76 9.69 2.21 -6.79
C ALA A 76 10.69 3.20 -6.17
N PHE A 77 11.66 2.71 -5.38
CA PHE A 77 12.68 3.53 -4.72
C PHE A 77 14.10 3.27 -5.23
N SER A 78 14.30 2.48 -6.29
CA SER A 78 15.65 2.11 -6.74
C SER A 78 16.49 3.32 -7.15
N ALA A 79 15.85 4.31 -7.78
CA ALA A 79 16.49 5.56 -8.22
C ALA A 79 17.12 6.37 -7.06
N LEU A 80 16.62 6.21 -5.83
CA LEU A 80 17.19 6.85 -4.63
C LEU A 80 18.49 6.18 -4.17
N THR A 81 18.67 4.91 -4.55
CA THR A 81 19.83 4.08 -4.18
C THR A 81 20.82 3.90 -5.32
N ASP A 82 20.45 4.28 -6.56
CA ASP A 82 21.27 4.08 -7.74
C ASP A 82 22.55 4.92 -7.70
N GLY A 83 23.70 4.24 -7.76
CA GLY A 83 25.03 4.87 -7.80
C GLY A 83 25.45 5.55 -6.51
N ARG A 84 24.74 5.33 -5.39
CA ARG A 84 25.04 5.92 -4.08
C ARG A 84 24.99 4.87 -2.99
N THR A 85 25.73 5.11 -1.91
CA THR A 85 25.63 4.31 -0.69
C THR A 85 24.81 5.09 0.33
N PRO A 86 23.55 4.69 0.62
CA PRO A 86 22.72 5.39 1.60
C PRO A 86 23.32 5.24 3.01
N THR A 87 23.05 6.19 3.89
CA THR A 87 23.42 6.10 5.30
C THR A 87 22.63 4.98 5.99
N SER A 88 23.04 4.57 7.20
CA SER A 88 22.29 3.58 7.98
C SER A 88 20.84 4.01 8.23
N ALA A 89 20.62 5.28 8.60
CA ALA A 89 19.29 5.83 8.83
C ALA A 89 18.43 5.83 7.54
N GLN A 90 19.03 6.15 6.39
CA GLN A 90 18.33 6.10 5.09
C GLN A 90 17.94 4.67 4.70
N LYS A 91 18.82 3.69 4.94
CA LYS A 91 18.52 2.26 4.70
C LYS A 91 17.36 1.80 5.58
N GLU A 92 17.43 2.11 6.87
CA GLU A 92 16.41 1.72 7.84
C GLU A 92 15.06 2.36 7.54
N PHE A 93 15.04 3.64 7.14
CA PHE A 93 13.83 4.31 6.67
C PHE A 93 13.22 3.61 5.44
N LEU A 94 14.05 3.31 4.42
CA LEU A 94 13.57 2.63 3.21
C LEU A 94 13.06 1.22 3.52
N ASP A 95 13.71 0.48 4.41
CA ASP A 95 13.27 -0.85 4.83
C ASP A 95 11.93 -0.78 5.57
N LEU A 96 11.74 0.19 6.49
CA LEU A 96 10.46 0.43 7.16
C LEU A 96 9.34 0.78 6.15
N LEU A 97 9.63 1.68 5.21
CA LEU A 97 8.69 2.06 4.16
C LEU A 97 8.31 0.87 3.26
N ILE A 98 9.30 0.09 2.82
CA ILE A 98 9.06 -1.12 2.01
C ILE A 98 8.21 -2.11 2.81
N ASN A 99 8.49 -2.33 4.09
CA ASN A 99 7.70 -3.23 4.93
C ASN A 99 6.25 -2.75 5.05
N HIS A 100 6.03 -1.47 5.36
CA HIS A 100 4.68 -0.90 5.40
C HIS A 100 3.94 -1.06 4.06
N LEU A 101 4.59 -0.77 2.93
CA LEU A 101 3.96 -0.98 1.62
C LEU A 101 3.65 -2.46 1.37
N THR A 102 4.51 -3.38 1.80
CA THR A 102 4.26 -4.82 1.62
C THR A 102 3.15 -5.37 2.50
N GLU A 103 2.88 -4.73 3.64
CA GLU A 103 1.85 -5.19 4.58
C GLU A 103 0.50 -4.49 4.38
N GLN A 104 0.54 -3.20 4.03
CA GLN A 104 -0.62 -2.30 4.01
C GLN A 104 -0.92 -1.78 2.61
N GLY A 105 -0.04 -2.03 1.64
CA GLY A 105 -0.25 -1.74 0.23
C GLY A 105 -0.07 -0.28 -0.18
N THR A 106 -0.25 0.65 0.76
CA THR A 106 -0.04 2.09 0.61
C THR A 106 0.46 2.66 1.93
N VAL A 107 1.02 3.88 1.88
CA VAL A 107 1.42 4.65 3.07
C VAL A 107 1.00 6.09 2.85
N ASP A 108 0.46 6.75 3.88
CA ASP A 108 0.24 8.20 3.86
C ASP A 108 1.56 8.91 4.16
N PRO A 109 2.04 9.82 3.29
CA PRO A 109 3.25 10.61 3.54
C PRO A 109 3.28 11.36 4.87
N ALA A 110 2.11 11.72 5.44
CA ALA A 110 2.04 12.36 6.75
C ALA A 110 2.66 11.50 7.85
N ARG A 111 2.59 10.16 7.73
CA ARG A 111 3.19 9.23 8.71
C ARG A 111 4.71 9.34 8.80
N PHE A 112 5.38 9.92 7.81
CA PHE A 112 6.83 10.12 7.85
C PHE A 112 7.30 11.13 8.90
N TYR A 113 6.34 11.81 9.55
CA TYR A 113 6.52 12.73 10.67
C TYR A 113 5.96 12.17 11.99
N GLU A 114 5.70 10.86 12.03
CA GLU A 114 5.20 10.14 13.20
C GLU A 114 6.06 8.88 13.47
N SER A 115 5.92 8.28 14.65
CA SER A 115 6.54 6.98 14.94
C SER A 115 5.95 5.90 14.01
N PRO A 116 6.76 4.96 13.47
CA PRO A 116 8.16 4.68 13.81
C PRO A 116 9.21 5.51 13.05
N TYR A 117 8.82 6.37 12.12
CA TYR A 117 9.78 7.12 11.30
C TYR A 117 10.52 8.19 12.09
N THR A 118 9.84 8.83 13.05
CA THR A 118 10.48 9.80 13.95
C THR A 118 11.44 9.16 14.95
N ASP A 119 11.39 7.83 15.14
CA ASP A 119 12.33 7.13 16.03
C ASP A 119 13.73 7.05 15.38
N LEU A 120 13.82 7.22 14.06
CA LEU A 120 15.08 7.33 13.31
C LEU A 120 15.66 8.76 13.34
N SER A 121 14.80 9.76 13.45
CA SER A 121 15.17 11.18 13.56
C SER A 121 14.00 12.00 14.09
N ASP A 122 14.25 12.88 15.07
CA ASP A 122 13.23 13.78 15.64
C ASP A 122 12.61 14.75 14.62
N GLN A 123 13.22 14.91 13.44
CA GLN A 123 12.69 15.71 12.33
C GLN A 123 11.97 14.86 11.26
N GLY A 124 11.75 13.57 11.53
CA GLY A 124 11.17 12.62 10.59
C GLY A 124 12.02 12.46 9.33
N ILE A 125 11.36 12.32 8.17
CA ILE A 125 12.04 12.16 6.87
C ILE A 125 12.98 13.33 6.53
N ASP A 126 12.66 14.55 6.95
CA ASP A 126 13.47 15.75 6.68
C ASP A 126 14.82 15.74 7.43
N GLY A 127 14.92 14.96 8.51
CA GLY A 127 16.18 14.73 9.23
C GLY A 127 17.07 13.64 8.62
N ILE A 128 16.54 12.86 7.68
CA ILE A 128 17.19 11.67 7.11
C ILE A 128 17.57 11.87 5.64
N PHE A 129 16.74 12.61 4.89
CA PHE A 129 16.92 12.84 3.47
C PHE A 129 17.03 14.34 3.15
N PRO A 130 17.82 14.73 2.14
CA PRO A 130 17.77 16.09 1.62
C PRO A 130 16.40 16.35 0.99
N LYS A 131 15.97 17.62 1.02
CA LYS A 131 14.63 18.04 0.56
C LYS A 131 14.25 17.51 -0.83
N SER A 132 15.21 17.41 -1.77
CA SER A 132 14.96 16.85 -3.11
C SER A 132 14.56 15.37 -3.07
N GLU A 133 15.20 14.58 -2.22
CA GLU A 133 14.92 13.15 -2.07
C GLU A 133 13.64 12.92 -1.27
N VAL A 134 13.34 13.77 -0.27
CA VAL A 134 12.05 13.79 0.43
C VAL A 134 10.91 13.92 -0.58
N GLN A 135 10.99 14.87 -1.51
CA GLN A 135 9.96 15.07 -2.54
C GLN A 135 9.85 13.84 -3.48
N GLN A 136 10.96 13.20 -3.83
CA GLN A 136 10.95 11.99 -4.66
C GLN A 136 10.27 10.82 -3.93
N ILE A 137 10.55 10.61 -2.65
CA ILE A 137 9.92 9.56 -1.84
C ILE A 137 8.41 9.81 -1.73
N ILE A 138 8.00 11.03 -1.41
CA ILE A 138 6.59 11.40 -1.30
C ILE A 138 5.88 11.20 -2.64
N SER A 139 6.50 11.61 -3.75
CA SER A 139 5.94 11.40 -5.09
C SER A 139 5.76 9.92 -5.40
N ALA A 140 6.77 9.08 -5.15
CA ALA A 140 6.71 7.65 -5.42
C ALA A 140 5.59 6.95 -4.62
N VAL A 141 5.40 7.34 -3.35
CA VAL A 141 4.33 6.79 -2.50
C VAL A 141 2.95 7.24 -2.99
N ASN A 142 2.82 8.51 -3.39
CA ASN A 142 1.58 9.01 -3.98
C ASN A 142 1.26 8.32 -5.31
N ASP A 143 2.24 8.08 -6.16
CA ASP A 143 2.06 7.37 -7.43
C ASP A 143 1.60 5.93 -7.20
N ILE A 144 2.17 5.24 -6.20
CA ILE A 144 1.72 3.90 -5.78
C ILE A 144 0.26 3.95 -5.33
N ARG A 145 -0.12 4.94 -4.53
CA ARG A 145 -1.50 5.10 -4.05
C ARG A 145 -2.46 5.40 -5.19
N LEU A 146 -2.10 6.28 -6.12
CA LEU A 146 -2.92 6.64 -7.29
C LEU A 146 -3.18 5.42 -8.20
N LYS A 147 -2.17 4.59 -8.42
CA LYS A 147 -2.31 3.33 -9.19
C LYS A 147 -3.24 2.31 -8.53
N ALA A 148 -3.50 2.44 -7.23
CA ALA A 148 -4.46 1.61 -6.52
C ALA A 148 -5.88 2.20 -6.51
N VAL A 149 -6.07 3.44 -6.96
CA VAL A 149 -7.38 4.10 -7.07
C VAL A 149 -7.95 3.99 -8.48
N ALA A 150 -7.07 4.10 -9.50
CA ALA A 150 -7.40 3.99 -10.92
C ALA A 150 -7.74 2.54 -11.29
#